data_AF-A0A9D6F940-F1
#
_entry.id   AF-A0A9D6F940-F1
#
_cell.length_a   1.000
_cell.length_b   1.000
_cell.length_c   1.000
_cell.angle_alpha   90.00
_cell.angle_beta   90.00
_cell.angle_gamma   90.00
#
_symmetry.space_group_name_H-M   'P 1'
#
loop_
_entity.id
_entity.type
_entity.pdbx_description
1 polymer ?
#
loop_
_entity_poly.entity_id
_entity_poly.type
_entity_poly.pdbx_seq_one_letter_code
_entity_poly.pdbx_strand_id
1 'polypeptide(L)'
;MPTALSIDHATTTRDTLVRQTLDAWIASNEAFRTFTEKYTKKIRAKMRAAKDAGDQGDVLWELEVAYLLLKNVGLTVEHEPGRTVKLRSPDFRVSPAGGDPFNVEVRRIRSATNETRLEAWERETKATIRWFRSELGVQLRFAFGKADPKLLDRLEAQSEQIKESIRQMLADADAKLNPGQSRIKQLDGFEGLLSLYISKPWWKPGPSRTSYYGCSRPILYTQREFTKFGDVVCEKLGQLDHNMANVLAIGSGSDTHEEHDCDGAIEELRTLAAASNNAFFEKKKKRFKGASDFLAQFRGLTGVVFRSVWLGHGDRNFVWRNPDALHSLDENIWDYFRQMD
;
A
#
# COMPACT_ATOMS: atom_id res chain seq x y z
N MET A 1 15.07 5.19 39.13
CA MET A 1 14.90 5.27 37.67
C MET A 1 13.91 4.20 37.27
N PRO A 2 12.63 4.52 37.00
CA PRO A 2 11.68 3.50 36.59
C PRO A 2 12.05 3.04 35.18
N THR A 3 12.38 1.75 35.06
CA THR A 3 12.51 1.02 33.79
C THR A 3 11.33 1.32 32.88
N ALA A 4 11.59 1.93 31.72
CA ALA A 4 10.63 2.05 30.65
C ALA A 4 10.02 0.67 30.40
N LEU A 5 8.70 0.56 30.60
CA LEU A 5 7.90 -0.62 30.31
C LEU A 5 7.94 -0.84 28.80
N SER A 6 9.00 -1.50 28.34
CA SER A 6 9.15 -1.89 26.96
C SER A 6 7.89 -2.66 26.51
N ILE A 7 7.52 -2.49 25.25
CA ILE A 7 6.49 -3.28 24.56
C ILE A 7 6.98 -4.75 24.39
N ASP A 8 7.90 -5.21 25.24
CA ASP A 8 8.68 -6.46 25.21
C ASP A 8 7.88 -7.75 25.20
N HIS A 9 6.60 -7.74 25.61
CA HIS A 9 5.81 -8.97 25.77
C HIS A 9 4.58 -9.03 24.87
N ALA A 10 4.46 -8.14 23.88
CA ALA A 10 3.38 -8.21 22.88
C ALA A 10 3.85 -8.76 21.53
N THR A 11 5.14 -8.69 21.23
CA THR A 11 5.74 -9.21 20.00
C THR A 11 6.60 -10.44 20.32
N THR A 12 5.99 -11.62 20.41
CA THR A 12 6.74 -12.87 20.47
C THR A 12 7.48 -13.06 19.14
N THR A 13 8.81 -12.94 19.15
CA THR A 13 9.85 -13.43 18.20
C THR A 13 9.67 -13.21 16.68
N ARG A 14 8.52 -12.77 16.16
CA ARG A 14 8.21 -12.85 14.72
C ARG A 14 8.37 -11.59 13.90
N ASP A 15 8.63 -10.43 14.50
CA ASP A 15 8.96 -9.26 13.67
C ASP A 15 9.87 -8.27 14.40
N THR A 16 11.17 -8.54 14.31
CA THR A 16 12.23 -7.67 14.84
C THR A 16 12.14 -6.25 14.27
N LEU A 17 11.65 -6.10 13.03
CA LEU A 17 11.56 -4.80 12.36
C LEU A 17 10.49 -3.91 13.00
N VAL A 18 9.28 -4.45 13.22
CA VAL A 18 8.17 -3.73 13.90
C VAL A 18 8.65 -3.14 15.23
N ARG A 19 9.33 -3.97 16.02
CA ARG A 19 9.83 -3.58 17.33
C ARG A 19 10.93 -2.52 17.21
N GLN A 20 11.92 -2.73 16.35
CA GLN A 20 12.99 -1.76 16.12
C GLN A 20 12.46 -0.39 15.69
N THR A 21 11.48 -0.36 14.80
CA THR A 21 10.83 0.87 14.35
C THR A 21 10.13 1.59 15.50
N LEU A 22 9.31 0.89 16.29
CA LEU A 22 8.62 1.49 17.44
C LEU A 22 9.61 1.99 18.50
N ASP A 23 10.64 1.20 18.81
CA ASP A 23 11.67 1.58 19.78
C ASP A 23 12.42 2.84 19.33
N ALA A 24 12.74 2.95 18.03
CA ALA A 24 13.34 4.15 17.46
C ALA A 24 12.42 5.38 17.54
N TRP A 25 11.13 5.24 17.23
CA TRP A 25 10.17 6.34 17.35
C TRP A 25 9.99 6.79 18.80
N ILE A 26 9.83 5.85 19.74
CA ILE A 26 9.72 6.14 21.19
C ILE A 26 10.98 6.82 21.72
N ALA A 27 12.16 6.41 21.24
CA ALA A 27 13.42 7.03 21.63
C ALA A 27 13.58 8.46 21.08
N SER A 28 13.06 8.71 19.87
CA SER A 28 13.23 10.00 19.18
C SER A 28 12.17 11.07 19.52
N ASN A 29 11.02 10.69 20.07
CA ASN A 29 9.91 11.63 20.34
C ASN A 29 9.21 11.35 21.68
N GLU A 30 9.37 12.27 22.63
CA GLU A 30 8.82 12.17 23.99
C GLU A 30 7.28 12.26 24.04
N ALA A 31 6.67 13.05 23.14
CA ALA A 31 5.21 13.12 23.04
C ALA A 31 4.65 11.78 22.54
N PHE A 32 5.32 11.14 21.58
CA PHE A 32 4.97 9.80 21.13
C PHE A 32 5.21 8.73 22.21
N ARG A 33 6.31 8.80 22.97
CA ARG A 33 6.52 7.94 24.15
C ARG A 33 5.32 8.03 25.09
N THR A 34 4.96 9.24 25.52
CA THR A 34 3.82 9.49 26.41
C THR A 34 2.51 8.93 25.84
N PHE A 35 2.28 9.12 24.54
CA PHE A 35 1.13 8.55 23.83
C PHE A 35 1.11 7.02 23.89
N THR A 36 2.23 6.36 23.57
CA THR A 36 2.31 4.89 23.59
C THR A 36 2.14 4.32 24.99
N GLU A 37 2.68 4.97 26.02
CA GLU A 37 2.48 4.60 27.43
C GLU A 37 1.00 4.70 27.82
N LYS A 38 0.35 5.83 27.52
CA LYS A 38 -1.08 6.05 27.79
C LYS A 38 -1.98 5.01 27.12
N TYR A 39 -1.69 4.66 25.86
CA TYR A 39 -2.53 3.75 25.06
C TYR A 39 -1.96 2.32 24.93
N THR A 40 -0.97 1.94 25.73
CA THR A 40 -0.24 0.65 25.61
C THR A 40 -1.19 -0.56 25.55
N LYS A 41 -2.23 -0.59 26.40
CA LYS A 41 -3.18 -1.73 26.42
C LYS A 41 -3.94 -1.87 25.10
N LYS A 42 -4.40 -0.76 24.51
CA LYS A 42 -5.12 -0.75 23.22
C LYS A 42 -4.18 -1.16 22.08
N ILE A 43 -2.98 -0.59 22.04
CA ILE A 43 -1.97 -0.89 21.01
C ILE A 43 -1.61 -2.38 21.03
N ARG A 44 -1.32 -2.93 22.22
CA ARG A 44 -1.04 -4.37 22.37
C ARG A 44 -2.22 -5.25 21.95
N ALA A 45 -3.45 -4.84 22.24
CA ALA A 45 -4.64 -5.58 21.81
C ALA A 45 -4.78 -5.59 20.29
N LYS A 46 -4.61 -4.45 19.60
CA LYS A 46 -4.60 -4.36 18.13
C LYS A 46 -3.51 -5.25 17.52
N MET A 47 -2.27 -5.15 18.03
CA MET A 47 -1.15 -5.97 17.55
C MET A 47 -1.38 -7.47 17.72
N ARG A 48 -2.01 -7.91 18.81
CA ARG A 48 -2.36 -9.33 19.05
C ARG A 48 -3.52 -9.81 18.19
N ALA A 49 -4.45 -8.91 17.84
CA ALA A 49 -5.59 -9.23 17.00
C ALA A 49 -5.22 -9.34 15.50
N ALA A 50 -4.08 -8.78 15.11
CA ALA A 50 -3.53 -8.89 13.76
C ALA A 50 -3.22 -10.36 13.42
N LYS A 51 -3.76 -10.85 12.29
CA LYS A 51 -3.69 -12.27 11.92
C LYS A 51 -2.48 -12.60 11.05
N ASP A 52 -2.01 -11.60 10.31
CA ASP A 52 -0.90 -11.71 9.38
C ASP A 52 -0.05 -10.43 9.38
N ALA A 53 1.05 -10.44 8.62
CA ALA A 53 1.95 -9.29 8.48
C ALA A 53 1.28 -8.06 7.84
N GLY A 54 0.23 -8.27 7.03
CA GLY A 54 -0.56 -7.18 6.45
C GLY A 54 -1.37 -6.45 7.52
N ASP A 55 -2.04 -7.19 8.39
CA ASP A 55 -2.76 -6.64 9.55
C ASP A 55 -1.81 -5.93 10.52
N GLN A 56 -0.61 -6.49 10.78
CA GLN A 56 0.40 -5.81 11.60
C GLN A 56 0.92 -4.53 10.96
N GLY A 57 1.12 -4.56 9.64
CA GLY A 57 1.49 -3.38 8.86
C GLY A 57 0.44 -2.27 8.91
N ASP A 58 -0.84 -2.62 8.97
CA ASP A 58 -1.92 -1.64 9.13
C ASP A 58 -1.89 -1.01 10.53
N VAL A 59 -1.64 -1.78 11.60
CA VAL A 59 -1.50 -1.23 12.96
C VAL A 59 -0.26 -0.36 13.08
N LEU A 60 0.87 -0.78 12.51
CA LEU A 60 2.08 0.05 12.45
C LEU A 60 1.81 1.37 11.72
N TRP A 61 1.05 1.33 10.64
CA TRP A 61 0.68 2.51 9.88
C TRP A 61 -0.12 3.52 10.69
N GLU A 62 -1.12 3.05 11.45
CA GLU A 62 -1.85 3.89 12.40
C GLU A 62 -0.89 4.57 13.39
N LEU A 63 0.05 3.81 13.96
CA LEU A 63 1.02 4.32 14.91
C LEU A 63 2.01 5.32 14.28
N GLU A 64 2.39 5.12 13.02
CA GLU A 64 3.26 6.03 12.31
C GLU A 64 2.58 7.38 12.07
N VAL A 65 1.30 7.38 11.68
CA VAL A 65 0.50 8.62 11.56
C VAL A 65 0.44 9.34 12.91
N ALA A 66 0.23 8.63 14.02
CA ALA A 66 0.27 9.23 15.35
C ALA A 66 1.67 9.79 15.71
N TYR A 67 2.74 9.06 15.40
CA TYR A 67 4.12 9.51 15.60
C TYR A 67 4.38 10.81 14.82
N LEU A 68 4.03 10.84 13.54
CA LEU A 68 4.23 12.02 12.71
C LEU A 68 3.36 13.19 13.18
N LEU A 69 2.09 13.00 13.53
CA LEU A 69 1.27 14.07 14.12
C LEU A 69 1.92 14.66 15.38
N LEU A 70 2.50 13.81 16.23
CA LEU A 70 3.16 14.21 17.48
C LEU A 70 4.59 14.76 17.29
N LYS A 71 5.14 14.80 16.07
CA LYS A 71 6.37 15.57 15.79
C LYS A 71 6.11 17.08 15.81
N ASN A 72 4.86 17.50 15.59
CA ASN A 72 4.45 18.88 15.78
C ASN A 72 4.15 19.15 17.26
N VAL A 73 4.98 19.97 17.90
CA VAL A 73 4.83 20.33 19.32
C VAL A 73 3.52 21.06 19.65
N GLY A 74 2.85 21.63 18.65
CA GLY A 74 1.56 22.29 18.79
C GLY A 74 0.37 21.33 18.70
N LEU A 75 0.57 20.03 18.44
CA LEU A 75 -0.51 19.05 18.30
C LEU A 75 -0.53 18.08 19.48
N THR A 76 -1.74 17.73 19.91
CA THR A 76 -1.98 16.61 20.82
C THR A 76 -2.86 15.58 20.13
N VAL A 77 -2.65 14.30 20.44
CA VAL A 77 -3.34 13.18 19.78
C VAL A 77 -4.02 12.29 20.82
N GLU A 78 -5.32 12.06 20.63
CA GLU A 78 -6.12 11.08 21.37
C GLU A 78 -6.47 9.90 20.47
N HIS A 79 -6.13 8.68 20.91
CA HIS A 79 -6.38 7.44 20.15
C HIS A 79 -7.74 6.81 20.49
N GLU A 80 -8.57 6.68 19.46
CA GLU A 80 -9.96 6.24 19.53
C GLU A 80 -10.72 6.96 20.66
N PRO A 81 -10.96 8.28 20.54
CA PRO A 81 -11.74 9.05 21.50
C PRO A 81 -13.09 8.35 21.71
N GLY A 82 -13.49 8.14 22.97
CA GLY A 82 -14.49 7.12 23.35
C GLY A 82 -15.79 7.06 22.52
N ARG A 83 -16.40 5.86 22.49
CA ARG A 83 -17.68 5.59 21.82
C ARG A 83 -18.86 6.10 22.64
N THR A 84 -19.42 7.26 22.33
CA THR A 84 -20.78 7.60 22.74
C THR A 84 -21.76 6.87 21.81
N VAL A 85 -22.15 5.65 22.22
CA VAL A 85 -23.32 4.86 21.78
C VAL A 85 -23.66 4.92 20.27
N LYS A 86 -23.29 3.84 19.56
CA LYS A 86 -23.65 3.45 18.16
C LYS A 86 -22.84 4.02 17.00
N LEU A 87 -22.14 5.13 17.12
CA LEU A 87 -21.24 5.58 16.04
C LEU A 87 -19.84 4.97 16.16
N ARG A 88 -19.21 4.71 15.01
CA ARG A 88 -17.78 4.41 14.96
C ARG A 88 -17.01 5.69 15.33
N SER A 89 -15.90 5.52 16.03
CA SER A 89 -15.03 6.61 16.44
C SER A 89 -13.85 6.67 15.48
N PRO A 90 -13.33 7.86 15.15
CA PRO A 90 -12.13 7.98 14.33
C PRO A 90 -10.93 7.30 15.01
N ASP A 91 -9.94 6.92 14.23
CA ASP A 91 -8.67 6.41 14.76
C ASP A 91 -8.01 7.42 15.71
N PHE A 92 -8.00 8.70 15.31
CA PHE A 92 -7.45 9.79 16.12
C PHE A 92 -8.36 11.01 16.18
N ARG A 93 -8.31 11.69 17.33
CA ARG A 93 -8.66 13.11 17.45
C ARG A 93 -7.40 13.91 17.72
N VAL A 94 -7.21 14.96 16.94
CA VAL A 94 -6.05 15.86 17.00
C VAL A 94 -6.52 17.22 17.47
N SER A 95 -5.87 17.77 18.49
CA SER A 95 -6.18 19.09 19.03
C SER A 95 -4.95 20.00 18.88
N PRO A 96 -5.00 21.01 17.98
CA PRO A 96 -3.98 22.05 17.89
C PRO A 96 -3.97 22.97 19.11
N ALA A 97 -2.81 23.55 19.44
CA ALA A 97 -2.70 24.56 20.48
C ALA A 97 -3.40 25.85 20.02
N GLY A 98 -4.62 26.07 20.50
CA GLY A 98 -5.42 27.27 20.20
C GLY A 98 -6.24 27.19 18.92
N GLY A 99 -6.41 26.00 18.32
CA GLY A 99 -7.30 25.76 17.18
C GLY A 99 -8.39 24.76 17.49
N ASP A 100 -9.35 24.62 16.58
CA ASP A 100 -10.41 23.64 16.70
C ASP A 100 -9.87 22.21 16.52
N PRO A 101 -10.32 21.25 17.33
CA PRO A 101 -9.92 19.86 17.16
C PRO A 101 -10.50 19.29 15.85
N PHE A 102 -9.83 18.29 15.31
CA PHE A 102 -10.26 17.58 14.11
C PHE A 102 -9.99 16.09 14.24
N ASN A 103 -10.67 15.30 13.43
CA ASN A 103 -10.50 13.85 13.42
C ASN A 103 -9.54 13.44 12.30
N VAL A 104 -8.73 12.42 12.57
CA VAL A 104 -7.92 11.74 11.56
C VAL A 104 -8.33 10.29 11.54
N GLU A 105 -8.83 9.84 10.40
CA GLU A 105 -9.09 8.43 10.12
C GLU A 105 -7.93 7.89 9.28
N VAL A 106 -7.42 6.72 9.62
CA VAL A 106 -6.24 6.15 8.98
C VAL A 106 -6.62 4.96 8.11
N ARG A 107 -5.96 4.84 6.96
CA ARG A 107 -6.09 3.66 6.11
C ARG A 107 -4.82 3.39 5.35
N ARG A 108 -4.39 2.12 5.33
CA ARG A 108 -3.37 1.64 4.42
C ARG A 108 -4.01 0.90 3.25
N ILE A 109 -3.69 1.35 2.03
CA ILE A 109 -3.88 0.55 0.82
C ILE A 109 -2.78 -0.51 0.84
N ARG A 110 -3.20 -1.75 1.09
CA ARG A 110 -2.30 -2.89 0.99
C ARG A 110 -1.90 -3.04 -0.48
N SER A 111 -0.59 -3.17 -0.76
CA SER A 111 -0.18 -3.78 -2.02
C SER A 111 -0.88 -5.14 -2.07
N ALA A 112 -1.55 -5.43 -3.18
CA ALA A 112 -2.40 -6.60 -3.21
C ALA A 112 -1.48 -7.81 -3.02
N THR A 113 -1.70 -8.57 -1.94
CA THR A 113 -0.73 -9.54 -1.39
C THR A 113 -0.24 -10.52 -2.45
N ASN A 114 -1.09 -10.81 -3.43
CA ASN A 114 -0.79 -11.69 -4.53
C ASN A 114 0.17 -11.05 -5.54
N GLU A 115 -0.04 -9.79 -5.89
CA GLU A 115 0.83 -9.01 -6.77
C GLU A 115 2.23 -8.88 -6.15
N THR A 116 2.34 -8.58 -4.85
CA THR A 116 3.62 -8.54 -4.14
C THR A 116 4.32 -9.91 -4.12
N ARG A 117 3.57 -10.99 -3.83
CA ARG A 117 4.09 -12.38 -3.88
C ARG A 117 4.60 -12.73 -5.26
N LEU A 118 3.85 -12.36 -6.29
CA LEU A 118 4.22 -12.58 -7.69
C LEU A 118 5.48 -11.82 -8.08
N GLU A 119 5.61 -10.56 -7.68
CA GLU A 119 6.79 -9.74 -7.93
C GLU A 119 8.03 -10.28 -7.21
N ALA A 120 7.88 -10.75 -5.98
CA ALA A 120 8.95 -11.42 -5.25
C ALA A 120 9.42 -12.68 -5.97
N TRP A 121 8.49 -13.54 -6.37
CA TRP A 121 8.78 -14.75 -7.15
C TRP A 121 9.41 -14.43 -8.51
N GLU A 122 8.90 -13.42 -9.21
CA GLU A 122 9.42 -12.98 -10.51
C GLU A 122 10.85 -12.46 -10.39
N ARG A 123 11.13 -11.64 -9.37
CA ARG A 123 12.47 -11.11 -9.09
C ARG A 123 13.48 -12.23 -8.81
N GLU A 124 13.11 -13.22 -8.02
CA GLU A 124 13.97 -14.37 -7.74
C GLU A 124 14.23 -15.23 -8.99
N THR A 125 13.20 -15.48 -9.78
CA THR A 125 13.30 -16.22 -11.05
C THR A 125 14.16 -15.48 -12.06
N LYS A 126 13.99 -14.16 -12.18
CA LYS A 126 14.83 -13.28 -13.02
C LYS A 126 16.28 -13.27 -12.56
N ALA A 127 16.55 -13.30 -11.26
CA ALA A 127 17.90 -13.44 -10.75
C ALA A 127 18.55 -14.74 -11.25
N THR A 128 17.82 -15.86 -11.22
CA THR A 128 18.29 -17.15 -11.77
C THR A 128 18.64 -17.04 -13.25
N ILE A 129 17.77 -16.45 -14.07
CA ILE A 129 18.02 -16.24 -15.51
C ILE A 129 19.25 -15.36 -15.75
N ARG A 130 19.39 -14.27 -14.99
CA ARG A 130 20.48 -13.29 -15.14
C ARG A 130 21.86 -13.91 -14.98
N TRP A 131 21.98 -14.93 -14.12
CA TRP A 131 23.25 -15.60 -13.85
C TRP A 131 23.62 -16.67 -14.88
N PHE A 132 22.70 -17.04 -15.78
CA PHE A 132 23.02 -17.89 -16.91
C PHE A 132 23.93 -17.14 -17.89
N ARG A 133 25.14 -17.65 -18.14
CA ARG A 133 26.08 -17.04 -19.10
C ARG A 133 25.78 -17.56 -20.50
N SER A 134 25.29 -16.69 -21.38
CA SER A 134 24.89 -17.07 -22.74
C SER A 134 24.88 -15.87 -23.69
N GLU A 135 24.73 -16.15 -24.99
CA GLU A 135 24.44 -15.13 -26.00
C GLU A 135 22.93 -14.85 -26.15
N LEU A 136 22.11 -15.40 -25.27
CA LEU A 136 20.66 -15.26 -25.37
C LEU A 136 20.15 -13.92 -24.80
N GLY A 137 19.05 -13.44 -25.35
CA GLY A 137 18.10 -12.55 -24.71
C GLY A 137 16.91 -13.36 -24.20
N VAL A 138 16.44 -13.08 -22.99
CA VAL A 138 15.36 -13.85 -22.35
C VAL A 138 14.34 -12.90 -21.75
N GLN A 139 13.06 -13.16 -22.03
CA GLN A 139 11.92 -12.48 -21.42
C GLN A 139 10.97 -13.52 -20.80
N LEU A 140 10.64 -13.32 -19.52
CA LEU A 140 9.58 -14.08 -18.83
C LEU A 140 8.25 -13.33 -18.99
N ARG A 141 7.23 -13.99 -19.55
CA ARG A 141 5.90 -13.42 -19.79
C ARG A 141 4.83 -14.17 -19.01
N PHE A 142 3.95 -13.39 -18.39
CA PHE A 142 2.75 -13.85 -17.70
C PHE A 142 1.53 -13.58 -18.56
N ALA A 143 0.62 -14.55 -18.67
CA ALA A 143 -0.59 -14.49 -19.47
C ALA A 143 -1.85 -14.60 -18.60
N PHE A 144 -1.86 -13.86 -17.49
CA PHE A 144 -3.01 -13.72 -16.60
C PHE A 144 -3.13 -12.28 -16.10
N GLY A 145 -4.36 -11.83 -15.82
CA GLY A 145 -4.64 -10.42 -15.50
C GLY A 145 -4.36 -10.05 -14.04
N LYS A 146 -4.89 -10.83 -13.09
CA LYS A 146 -4.63 -10.66 -11.65
C LYS A 146 -3.99 -11.91 -11.09
N ALA A 147 -3.13 -11.73 -10.10
CA ALA A 147 -2.46 -12.83 -9.44
C ALA A 147 -3.48 -13.59 -8.59
N ASP A 148 -3.87 -14.78 -9.05
CA ASP A 148 -4.75 -15.71 -8.32
C ASP A 148 -3.96 -16.36 -7.17
N PRO A 149 -4.45 -16.34 -5.91
CA PRO A 149 -3.74 -16.96 -4.79
C PRO A 149 -3.34 -18.42 -5.06
N LYS A 150 -4.22 -19.22 -5.67
CA LYS A 150 -3.93 -20.64 -5.94
C LYS A 150 -2.82 -20.80 -6.98
N LEU A 151 -2.79 -19.94 -7.98
CA LEU A 151 -1.69 -19.90 -8.96
C LEU A 151 -0.37 -19.56 -8.27
N LEU A 152 -0.36 -18.59 -7.35
CA LEU A 152 0.85 -18.20 -6.62
C LEU A 152 1.34 -19.30 -5.69
N ASP A 153 0.43 -19.94 -4.95
CA ASP A 153 0.78 -21.08 -4.10
C ASP A 153 1.47 -22.18 -4.93
N ARG A 154 0.97 -22.42 -6.16
CA ARG A 154 1.60 -23.37 -7.09
C ARG A 154 2.96 -22.89 -7.61
N LEU A 155 3.09 -21.60 -7.98
CA LEU A 155 4.35 -21.02 -8.44
C LEU A 155 5.44 -21.08 -7.38
N GLU A 156 5.09 -20.76 -6.13
CA GLU A 156 5.99 -20.82 -5.00
C GLU A 156 6.36 -22.27 -4.66
N ALA A 157 5.37 -23.17 -4.60
CA ALA A 157 5.61 -24.59 -4.32
C ALA A 157 6.49 -25.28 -5.39
N GLN A 158 6.42 -24.83 -6.65
CA GLN A 158 7.22 -25.39 -7.76
C GLN A 158 8.41 -24.51 -8.13
N SER A 159 8.78 -23.52 -7.31
CA SER A 159 9.78 -22.49 -7.67
C SER A 159 11.12 -23.09 -8.11
N GLU A 160 11.66 -24.05 -7.37
CA GLU A 160 12.94 -24.69 -7.72
C GLU A 160 12.85 -25.55 -8.99
N GLN A 161 11.75 -26.28 -9.17
CA GLN A 161 11.52 -27.07 -10.38
C GLN A 161 11.40 -26.17 -11.62
N ILE A 162 10.68 -25.04 -11.49
CA ILE A 162 10.55 -24.04 -12.56
C ILE A 162 11.92 -23.45 -12.89
N LYS A 163 12.69 -23.03 -11.89
CA LYS A 163 14.05 -22.48 -12.10
C LYS A 163 14.95 -23.48 -12.81
N GLU A 164 14.88 -24.76 -12.47
CA GLU A 164 15.67 -25.81 -13.12
C GLU A 164 15.23 -26.06 -14.57
N SER A 165 13.92 -26.14 -14.81
CA SER A 165 13.36 -26.23 -16.17
C SER A 165 13.80 -25.04 -17.04
N ILE A 166 13.80 -23.83 -16.49
CA ILE A 166 14.33 -22.62 -17.15
C ILE A 166 15.80 -22.81 -17.53
N ARG A 167 16.67 -23.26 -16.62
CA ARG A 167 18.09 -23.48 -16.92
C ARG A 167 18.28 -24.46 -18.07
N GLN A 168 17.53 -25.57 -18.06
CA GLN A 168 17.58 -26.58 -19.12
C GLN A 168 17.12 -26.01 -20.47
N MET A 169 16.03 -25.25 -20.48
CA MET A 169 15.54 -24.57 -21.69
C MET A 169 16.55 -23.56 -22.25
N LEU A 170 17.23 -22.80 -21.38
CA LEU A 170 18.26 -21.86 -21.79
C LEU A 170 19.49 -22.57 -22.35
N ALA A 171 19.94 -23.67 -21.73
CA ALA A 171 21.04 -24.47 -22.24
C ALA A 171 20.72 -25.10 -23.61
N ASP A 172 19.52 -25.64 -23.78
CA ASP A 172 19.04 -26.17 -25.06
C ASP A 172 19.00 -25.08 -26.15
N ALA A 173 18.47 -23.91 -25.80
CA ALA A 173 18.34 -22.80 -26.73
C ALA A 173 19.71 -22.21 -27.12
N ASP A 174 20.65 -22.08 -26.18
CA ASP A 174 21.99 -21.52 -26.45
C ASP A 174 22.78 -22.41 -27.41
N ALA A 175 22.61 -23.73 -27.29
CA ALA A 175 23.22 -24.72 -28.17
C ALA A 175 22.58 -24.81 -29.57
N LYS A 176 21.27 -24.50 -29.69
CA LYS A 176 20.49 -24.77 -30.91
C LYS A 176 20.05 -23.53 -31.70
N LEU A 177 19.98 -22.36 -31.07
CA LEU A 177 19.59 -21.13 -31.77
C LEU A 177 20.78 -20.58 -32.54
N ASN A 178 20.52 -20.25 -33.81
CA ASN A 178 21.42 -19.43 -34.60
C ASN A 178 21.15 -17.93 -34.32
N PRO A 179 22.13 -17.04 -34.55
CA PRO A 179 21.92 -15.60 -34.49
C PRO A 179 20.71 -15.16 -35.32
N GLY A 180 19.92 -14.23 -34.77
CA GLY A 180 18.66 -13.74 -35.33
C GLY A 180 17.42 -14.59 -35.04
N GLN A 181 17.58 -15.79 -34.48
CA GLN A 181 16.44 -16.66 -34.18
C GLN A 181 15.84 -16.40 -32.81
N SER A 182 14.55 -16.69 -32.67
CA SER A 182 13.84 -16.71 -31.40
C SER A 182 12.90 -17.90 -31.29
N ARG A 183 12.57 -18.28 -30.05
CA ARG A 183 11.61 -19.32 -29.71
C ARG A 183 10.83 -18.93 -28.47
N ILE A 184 9.59 -19.41 -28.40
CA ILE A 184 8.74 -19.31 -27.22
C ILE A 184 8.65 -20.70 -26.60
N LYS A 185 8.88 -20.80 -25.29
CA LYS A 185 8.69 -22.02 -24.53
C LYS A 185 7.69 -21.78 -23.41
N GLN A 186 6.70 -22.65 -23.30
CA GLN A 186 5.80 -22.68 -22.14
C GLN A 186 6.53 -23.37 -20.98
N LEU A 187 6.21 -22.96 -19.75
CA LEU A 187 6.70 -23.66 -18.56
C LEU A 187 5.78 -24.84 -18.24
N ASP A 188 6.38 -26.01 -18.03
CA ASP A 188 5.64 -27.24 -17.70
C ASP A 188 4.77 -27.04 -16.46
N GLY A 189 3.50 -27.39 -16.56
CA GLY A 189 2.50 -27.18 -15.51
C GLY A 189 1.91 -25.76 -15.42
N PHE A 190 2.40 -24.84 -16.24
CA PHE A 190 1.92 -23.45 -16.35
C PHE A 190 1.61 -23.06 -17.81
N GLU A 191 1.20 -24.03 -18.62
CA GLU A 191 0.91 -23.85 -20.04
C GLU A 191 -0.18 -22.80 -20.24
N GLY A 192 0.10 -21.82 -21.11
CA GLY A 192 -0.80 -20.71 -21.37
C GLY A 192 -0.81 -19.63 -20.28
N LEU A 193 -0.10 -19.83 -19.17
CA LEU A 193 0.04 -18.86 -18.08
C LEU A 193 1.44 -18.25 -18.03
N LEU A 194 2.47 -19.06 -18.23
CA LEU A 194 3.87 -18.63 -18.21
C LEU A 194 4.62 -19.07 -19.46
N SER A 195 5.36 -18.14 -20.05
CA SER A 195 6.21 -18.43 -21.19
C SER A 195 7.55 -17.69 -21.11
N LEU A 196 8.59 -18.35 -21.62
CA LEU A 196 9.90 -17.75 -21.88
C LEU A 196 10.01 -17.44 -23.37
N TYR A 197 10.21 -16.17 -23.69
CA TYR A 197 10.67 -15.75 -25.00
C TYR A 197 12.20 -15.74 -24.99
N ILE A 198 12.83 -16.55 -25.83
CA ILE A 198 14.28 -16.73 -25.88
C ILE A 198 14.73 -16.35 -27.28
N SER A 199 15.70 -15.46 -27.41
CA SER A 199 16.26 -15.03 -28.68
C SER A 199 17.79 -15.05 -28.65
N LYS A 200 18.43 -15.23 -29.80
CA LYS A 200 19.89 -15.08 -29.94
C LYS A 200 20.17 -13.88 -30.85
N PRO A 201 20.28 -12.65 -30.32
CA PRO A 201 20.48 -11.46 -31.14
C PRO A 201 21.82 -11.46 -31.87
N TRP A 202 21.87 -10.84 -33.06
CA TRP A 202 23.08 -10.76 -33.90
C TRP A 202 24.23 -9.98 -33.27
N TRP A 203 23.92 -9.07 -32.35
CA TRP A 203 24.85 -8.04 -31.87
C TRP A 203 25.35 -8.28 -30.44
N LYS A 204 25.09 -9.45 -29.84
CA LYS A 204 25.57 -9.74 -28.48
C LYS A 204 26.95 -10.40 -28.56
N PRO A 205 28.05 -9.70 -28.21
CA PRO A 205 29.40 -10.22 -28.38
C PRO A 205 29.73 -11.22 -27.27
N GLY A 206 29.65 -12.51 -27.58
CA GLY A 206 30.09 -13.59 -26.70
C GLY A 206 29.20 -13.85 -25.48
N PRO A 207 29.45 -14.96 -24.76
CA PRO A 207 28.68 -15.32 -23.57
C PRO A 207 28.95 -14.33 -22.43
N SER A 208 27.98 -13.46 -22.19
CA SER A 208 27.92 -12.55 -21.04
C SER A 208 26.79 -12.97 -20.11
N ARG A 209 26.64 -12.29 -18.96
CA ARG A 209 25.41 -12.43 -18.17
C ARG A 209 24.22 -12.19 -19.09
N THR A 210 23.24 -13.08 -19.08
CA THR A 210 22.05 -12.94 -19.94
C THR A 210 21.44 -11.55 -19.72
N SER A 211 21.57 -10.68 -20.72
CA SER A 211 21.03 -9.34 -20.71
C SER A 211 19.52 -9.48 -20.91
N TYR A 212 18.78 -9.24 -19.84
CA TYR A 212 17.32 -9.08 -19.91
C TYR A 212 17.05 -7.82 -20.75
N TYR A 213 16.84 -8.01 -22.05
CA TYR A 213 16.30 -6.96 -22.91
C TYR A 213 14.82 -6.81 -22.51
N GLY A 214 14.47 -5.62 -22.00
CA GLY A 214 13.15 -5.30 -21.46
C GLY A 214 11.98 -5.72 -22.35
N CYS A 215 10.77 -5.82 -21.85
CA CYS A 215 10.22 -4.98 -20.80
C CYS A 215 10.06 -5.74 -19.48
N SER A 216 10.32 -5.01 -18.38
CA SER A 216 9.44 -5.01 -17.22
C SER A 216 8.02 -5.31 -17.68
N ARG A 217 7.18 -5.94 -16.86
CA ARG A 217 5.74 -5.74 -17.07
C ARG A 217 5.58 -4.24 -17.40
N PRO A 218 4.81 -3.81 -18.43
CA PRO A 218 4.16 -2.52 -18.20
C PRO A 218 3.63 -2.69 -16.79
N ILE A 219 4.07 -1.86 -15.81
CA ILE A 219 3.36 -1.83 -14.54
C ILE A 219 1.94 -1.76 -15.04
N LEU A 220 1.21 -2.87 -14.89
CA LEU A 220 -0.14 -2.95 -15.40
C LEU A 220 -0.78 -2.11 -14.34
N TYR A 221 -0.66 -0.81 -14.55
CA TYR A 221 -1.46 0.23 -14.01
C TYR A 221 -2.80 -0.17 -14.57
N THR A 222 -3.40 -1.19 -13.93
CA THR A 222 -4.78 -1.49 -14.16
C THR A 222 -5.39 -0.16 -13.79
N GLN A 223 -6.01 0.52 -14.75
CA GLN A 223 -6.70 1.80 -14.57
C GLN A 223 -7.88 1.59 -13.61
N ARG A 224 -7.55 1.11 -12.42
CA ARG A 224 -8.33 0.49 -11.37
C ARG A 224 -7.54 0.52 -10.07
N GLU A 225 -6.23 0.77 -10.04
CA GLU A 225 -5.54 1.11 -8.79
C GLU A 225 -6.16 2.36 -8.14
N PHE A 226 -6.52 3.38 -8.94
CA PHE A 226 -7.34 4.50 -8.47
C PHE A 226 -8.69 4.05 -7.85
N THR A 227 -9.28 2.93 -8.30
CA THR A 227 -10.53 2.44 -7.69
C THR A 227 -10.34 1.98 -6.25
N LYS A 228 -9.12 1.61 -5.83
CA LYS A 228 -8.82 1.32 -4.43
C LYS A 228 -8.89 2.59 -3.57
N PHE A 229 -8.42 3.74 -4.07
CA PHE A 229 -8.62 5.03 -3.40
C PHE A 229 -10.11 5.34 -3.26
N GLY A 230 -10.89 5.20 -4.33
CA GLY A 230 -12.33 5.40 -4.29
C GLY A 230 -13.05 4.42 -3.34
N ASP A 231 -12.59 3.18 -3.24
CA ASP A 231 -13.06 2.20 -2.24
C ASP A 231 -12.74 2.63 -0.82
N VAL A 232 -11.51 3.08 -0.56
CA VAL A 232 -11.07 3.58 0.76
C VAL A 232 -11.89 4.80 1.18
N VAL A 233 -12.04 5.80 0.32
CA VAL A 233 -12.83 7.01 0.61
C VAL A 233 -14.26 6.61 0.96
N CYS A 234 -14.93 5.85 0.08
CA CYS A 234 -16.30 5.41 0.34
C CYS A 234 -16.45 4.58 1.63
N GLU A 235 -15.51 3.68 1.94
CA GLU A 235 -15.54 2.86 3.16
C GLU A 235 -15.46 3.73 4.43
N LYS A 236 -14.69 4.81 4.38
CA LYS A 236 -14.38 5.64 5.55
C LYS A 236 -15.36 6.80 5.75
N LEU A 237 -15.98 7.33 4.69
CA LEU A 237 -16.95 8.44 4.80
C LEU A 237 -18.07 8.20 5.82
N GLY A 238 -18.65 6.99 5.83
CA GLY A 238 -19.71 6.64 6.79
C GLY A 238 -19.26 6.48 8.24
N GLN A 239 -17.99 6.74 8.54
CA GLN A 239 -17.39 6.66 9.87
C GLN A 239 -16.96 8.03 10.40
N LEU A 240 -17.07 9.07 9.57
CA LEU A 240 -16.65 10.43 9.91
C LEU A 240 -17.71 11.15 10.75
N ASP A 241 -17.27 12.04 11.64
CA ASP A 241 -18.16 12.88 12.42
C ASP A 241 -18.53 14.14 11.63
N HIS A 242 -19.80 14.30 11.27
CA HIS A 242 -20.26 15.44 10.46
C HIS A 242 -20.15 16.81 11.16
N ASN A 243 -19.88 16.86 12.46
CA ASN A 243 -19.81 18.11 13.23
C ASN A 243 -18.40 18.67 13.40
N MET A 244 -17.39 18.03 12.82
CA MET A 244 -15.99 18.45 12.94
C MET A 244 -15.27 18.31 11.60
N ALA A 245 -14.08 18.92 11.49
CA ALA A 245 -13.19 18.64 10.39
C ALA A 245 -12.70 17.18 10.45
N ASN A 246 -12.67 16.50 9.30
CA ASN A 246 -12.21 15.12 9.19
C ASN A 246 -11.17 14.99 8.09
N VAL A 247 -10.02 14.41 8.44
CA VAL A 247 -8.93 14.12 7.51
C VAL A 247 -8.81 12.61 7.35
N LEU A 248 -8.70 12.15 6.12
CA LEU A 248 -8.36 10.76 5.83
C LEU A 248 -6.87 10.66 5.50
N ALA A 249 -6.09 10.03 6.37
CA ALA A 249 -4.68 9.75 6.14
C ALA A 249 -4.54 8.39 5.44
N ILE A 250 -4.25 8.43 4.14
CA ILE A 250 -4.10 7.24 3.29
C ILE A 250 -2.63 6.93 3.07
N GLY A 251 -2.31 5.67 3.29
CA GLY A 251 -1.05 5.09 2.93
C GLY A 251 -1.09 4.17 1.75
N SER A 252 0.03 4.07 1.05
CA SER A 252 0.33 2.88 0.24
C SER A 252 1.67 2.30 0.70
N GLY A 253 1.86 1.00 0.48
CA GLY A 253 3.21 0.40 0.43
C GLY A 253 3.55 -0.07 -0.98
N SER A 254 2.71 0.31 -1.96
CA SER A 254 2.81 -0.07 -3.36
C SER A 254 3.46 1.08 -4.12
N ASP A 255 4.45 0.77 -4.94
CA ASP A 255 5.06 1.68 -5.92
C ASP A 255 4.10 2.04 -7.08
N THR A 256 2.95 1.36 -7.15
CA THR A 256 1.92 1.57 -8.17
C THR A 256 0.83 2.58 -7.82
N HIS A 257 0.83 3.11 -6.59
CA HIS A 257 -0.15 4.12 -6.18
C HIS A 257 0.55 5.47 -6.04
N GLU A 258 0.19 6.38 -6.93
CA GLU A 258 0.76 7.71 -7.03
C GLU A 258 -0.23 8.77 -6.54
N GLU A 259 0.25 9.99 -6.35
CA GLU A 259 -0.56 11.13 -5.90
C GLU A 259 -1.73 11.45 -6.83
N HIS A 260 -1.52 11.33 -8.14
CA HIS A 260 -2.51 11.61 -9.17
C HIS A 260 -3.68 10.60 -9.15
N ASP A 261 -3.46 9.41 -8.59
CA ASP A 261 -4.47 8.37 -8.45
C ASP A 261 -5.51 8.75 -7.41
N CYS A 262 -5.05 9.39 -6.32
CA CYS A 262 -5.91 9.83 -5.24
C CYS A 262 -6.83 10.95 -5.73
N ASP A 263 -6.27 11.97 -6.40
CA ASP A 263 -7.04 13.08 -6.96
C ASP A 263 -8.05 12.59 -8.01
N GLY A 264 -7.57 11.82 -9.00
CA GLY A 264 -8.41 11.27 -10.06
C GLY A 264 -9.55 10.38 -9.53
N ALA A 265 -9.29 9.58 -8.50
CA ALA A 265 -10.33 8.76 -7.87
C ALA A 265 -11.41 9.61 -7.20
N ILE A 266 -11.03 10.70 -6.52
CA ILE A 266 -11.99 11.58 -5.85
C ILE A 266 -12.83 12.34 -6.88
N GLU A 267 -12.21 12.87 -7.92
CA GLU A 267 -12.92 13.56 -9.01
C GLU A 267 -13.85 12.62 -9.79
N GLU A 268 -13.48 11.35 -9.99
CA GLU A 268 -14.39 10.36 -10.56
C GLU A 268 -15.59 10.09 -9.65
N LEU A 269 -15.38 9.94 -8.33
CA LEU A 269 -16.49 9.79 -7.39
C LEU A 269 -17.44 10.99 -7.44
N ARG A 270 -16.90 12.22 -7.51
CA ARG A 270 -17.71 13.45 -7.66
C ARG A 270 -18.47 13.46 -8.98
N THR A 271 -17.82 13.08 -10.08
CA THR A 271 -18.44 12.97 -11.40
C THR A 271 -19.59 11.95 -11.41
N LEU A 272 -19.36 10.77 -10.84
CA LEU A 272 -20.38 9.72 -10.71
C LEU A 272 -21.57 10.18 -9.86
N ALA A 273 -21.30 10.93 -8.78
CA ALA A 273 -22.35 11.47 -7.92
C ALA A 273 -23.16 12.59 -8.62
N ALA A 274 -22.49 13.49 -9.33
CA ALA A 274 -23.14 14.53 -10.14
C ALA A 274 -24.03 13.94 -11.24
N ALA A 275 -23.58 12.84 -11.85
CA ALA A 275 -24.38 12.07 -12.82
C ALA A 275 -25.51 11.23 -12.17
N SER A 276 -25.71 11.32 -10.86
CA SER A 276 -26.73 10.55 -10.10
C SER A 276 -26.64 9.04 -10.31
N ASN A 277 -25.42 8.49 -10.44
CA ASN A 277 -25.21 7.06 -10.68
C ASN A 277 -25.45 6.23 -9.40
N ASN A 278 -26.72 6.08 -9.02
CA ASN A 278 -27.12 5.37 -7.80
C ASN A 278 -26.64 3.92 -7.78
N ALA A 279 -26.63 3.24 -8.93
CA ALA A 279 -26.16 1.86 -9.05
C ALA A 279 -24.70 1.67 -8.60
N PHE A 280 -23.86 2.70 -8.71
CA PHE A 280 -22.49 2.65 -8.18
C PHE A 280 -22.47 2.73 -6.65
N PHE A 281 -23.21 3.68 -6.06
CA PHE A 281 -23.18 3.98 -4.62
C PHE A 281 -23.98 3.00 -3.76
N GLU A 282 -25.04 2.41 -4.31
CA GLU A 282 -25.88 1.42 -3.63
C GLU A 282 -25.24 0.02 -3.58
N LYS A 283 -24.07 -0.17 -4.22
CA LYS A 283 -23.31 -1.42 -4.08
C LYS A 283 -23.12 -1.74 -2.60
N LYS A 284 -23.46 -2.97 -2.20
CA LYS A 284 -23.46 -3.43 -0.80
C LYS A 284 -22.18 -3.09 0.00
N LYS A 285 -21.02 -3.00 -0.67
CA LYS A 285 -19.74 -2.65 -0.05
C LYS A 285 -19.61 -1.16 0.32
N LYS A 286 -20.29 -0.27 -0.40
CA LYS A 286 -20.19 1.19 -0.29
C LYS A 286 -21.13 1.78 0.76
N ARG A 287 -22.25 1.08 1.05
CA ARG A 287 -23.18 1.38 2.15
C ARG A 287 -23.92 2.73 2.05
N PHE A 288 -23.95 3.35 0.87
CA PHE A 288 -24.77 4.53 0.63
C PHE A 288 -26.16 4.14 0.12
N LYS A 289 -27.14 4.99 0.38
CA LYS A 289 -28.51 4.87 -0.17
C LYS A 289 -28.63 5.40 -1.60
N GLY A 290 -27.57 5.96 -2.17
CA GLY A 290 -27.54 6.58 -3.49
C GLY A 290 -26.51 7.71 -3.57
N ALA A 291 -26.44 8.39 -4.72
CA ALA A 291 -25.49 9.47 -4.97
C ALA A 291 -25.69 10.68 -4.02
N SER A 292 -26.94 11.01 -3.69
CA SER A 292 -27.25 12.13 -2.78
C SER A 292 -26.78 11.86 -1.35
N ASP A 293 -26.96 10.63 -0.86
CA ASP A 293 -26.46 10.20 0.47
C ASP A 293 -24.92 10.22 0.51
N PHE A 294 -24.28 9.77 -0.58
CA PHE A 294 -22.83 9.93 -0.72
C PHE A 294 -22.39 11.39 -0.64
N LEU A 295 -23.00 12.30 -1.41
CA LEU A 295 -22.65 13.72 -1.40
C LEU A 295 -22.86 14.35 -0.02
N ALA A 296 -23.95 14.02 0.66
CA ALA A 296 -24.22 14.50 2.01
C ALA A 296 -23.10 14.09 2.99
N GLN A 297 -22.65 12.84 2.92
CA GLN A 297 -21.55 12.35 3.76
C GLN A 297 -20.19 12.88 3.32
N PHE A 298 -19.97 13.03 2.01
CA PHE A 298 -18.73 13.53 1.41
C PHE A 298 -18.39 14.94 1.88
N ARG A 299 -19.39 15.80 2.10
CA ARG A 299 -19.17 17.14 2.69
C ARG A 299 -18.63 17.11 4.12
N GLY A 300 -18.72 15.98 4.83
CA GLY A 300 -18.07 15.78 6.13
C GLY A 300 -16.56 15.54 6.03
N LEU A 301 -16.04 15.15 4.86
CA LEU A 301 -14.61 14.99 4.63
C LEU A 301 -13.98 16.35 4.35
N THR A 302 -13.02 16.77 5.17
CA THR A 302 -12.28 18.04 5.00
C THR A 302 -11.14 17.90 4.00
N GLY A 303 -10.46 16.76 3.99
CA GLY A 303 -9.43 16.47 3.00
C GLY A 303 -8.77 15.11 3.17
N VAL A 304 -7.84 14.82 2.27
CA VAL A 304 -7.08 13.57 2.22
C VAL A 304 -5.60 13.91 2.25
N VAL A 305 -4.85 13.20 3.09
CA VAL A 305 -3.39 13.22 3.09
C VAL A 305 -2.94 11.86 2.60
N PHE A 306 -2.20 11.81 1.50
CA PHE A 306 -1.71 10.57 0.92
C PHE A 306 -0.18 10.54 0.89
N ARG A 307 0.41 9.38 1.22
CA ARG A 307 1.82 9.11 0.94
C ARG A 307 2.06 7.64 0.58
N SER A 308 2.88 7.46 -0.45
CA SER A 308 3.07 6.20 -1.20
C SER A 308 4.01 5.20 -0.53
N VAL A 309 4.94 5.70 0.30
CA VAL A 309 5.81 4.90 1.17
C VAL A 309 6.09 5.70 2.42
N TRP A 310 5.79 5.11 3.57
CA TRP A 310 6.27 5.60 4.86
C TRP A 310 7.40 4.64 5.27
N LEU A 311 8.47 5.15 5.88
CA LEU A 311 9.83 4.54 6.03
C LEU A 311 10.91 4.93 4.99
N GLY A 312 10.72 6.01 4.22
CA GLY A 312 11.78 6.63 3.40
C GLY A 312 11.78 8.16 3.51
N HIS A 313 12.97 8.76 3.64
CA HIS A 313 13.15 10.21 3.60
C HIS A 313 13.00 10.73 2.17
N GLY A 314 12.29 11.85 2.00
CA GLY A 314 12.54 12.74 0.85
C GLY A 314 11.34 13.21 0.04
N ASP A 315 10.15 12.65 0.20
CA ASP A 315 8.98 13.06 -0.58
C ASP A 315 7.92 13.77 0.29
N ARG A 316 7.36 14.87 -0.24
CA ARG A 316 6.25 15.59 0.39
C ARG A 316 4.98 14.74 0.32
N ASN A 317 4.12 14.87 1.33
CA ASN A 317 2.81 14.24 1.27
C ASN A 317 1.96 14.94 0.21
N PHE A 318 1.17 14.16 -0.53
CA PHE A 318 0.08 14.69 -1.32
C PHE A 318 -1.05 15.11 -0.38
N VAL A 319 -1.56 16.33 -0.56
CA VAL A 319 -2.66 16.87 0.23
C VAL A 319 -3.76 17.32 -0.71
N TRP A 320 -4.89 16.63 -0.67
CA TRP A 320 -6.11 17.01 -1.36
C TRP A 320 -7.08 17.67 -0.36
N ARG A 321 -7.63 18.82 -0.74
CA ARG A 321 -8.61 19.56 0.07
C ARG A 321 -9.98 19.42 -0.57
N ASN A 322 -10.99 19.13 0.23
CA ASN A 322 -12.34 19.07 -0.27
C ASN A 322 -12.92 20.49 -0.41
N PRO A 323 -13.20 20.97 -1.64
CA PRO A 323 -13.81 22.30 -1.83
C PRO A 323 -15.24 22.39 -1.28
N ASP A 324 -15.90 21.24 -1.08
CA ASP A 324 -17.29 21.15 -0.64
C ASP A 324 -17.42 20.85 0.87
N ALA A 325 -16.31 20.86 1.61
CA ALA A 325 -16.27 20.54 3.04
C ALA A 325 -17.16 21.46 3.88
N LEU A 326 -17.87 20.89 4.86
CA LEU A 326 -18.61 21.65 5.88
C LEU A 326 -17.67 22.37 6.85
N HIS A 327 -16.51 21.77 7.12
CA HIS A 327 -15.53 22.27 8.08
C HIS A 327 -14.15 22.35 7.41
N SER A 328 -13.47 23.47 7.60
CA SER A 328 -12.12 23.72 7.11
C SER A 328 -11.07 23.47 8.20
N LEU A 329 -9.81 23.28 7.80
CA LEU A 329 -8.66 23.35 8.69
C LEU A 329 -7.85 24.61 8.40
N ASP A 330 -7.14 25.10 9.42
CA ASP A 330 -6.19 26.20 9.31
C ASP A 330 -5.07 25.88 8.30
N GLU A 331 -4.60 26.90 7.58
CA GLU A 331 -3.55 26.74 6.56
C GLU A 331 -2.26 26.13 7.14
N ASN A 332 -1.90 26.50 8.37
CA ASN A 332 -0.73 25.95 9.06
C ASN A 332 -0.82 24.43 9.25
N ILE A 333 -2.02 23.87 9.43
CA ILE A 333 -2.22 22.43 9.55
C ILE A 333 -2.05 21.75 8.20
N TRP A 334 -2.53 22.36 7.12
CA TRP A 334 -2.29 21.84 5.78
C TRP A 334 -0.82 21.91 5.37
N ASP A 335 -0.14 23.00 5.68
CA ASP A 335 1.30 23.15 5.45
C ASP A 335 2.09 22.10 6.23
N TYR A 336 1.67 21.85 7.48
CA TYR A 336 2.22 20.75 8.24
C TYR A 336 2.01 19.41 7.53
N PHE A 337 0.78 19.09 7.10
CA PHE A 337 0.52 17.84 6.39
C PHE A 337 1.37 17.68 5.14
N ARG A 338 1.61 18.73 4.35
CA ARG A 338 2.50 18.66 3.16
C ARG A 338 3.95 18.33 3.51
N GLN A 339 4.43 18.82 4.65
CA GLN A 339 5.83 18.73 5.06
C GLN A 339 6.12 17.61 6.07
N MET A 340 5.08 16.95 6.56
CA MET A 340 5.15 15.95 7.62
C MET A 340 5.99 14.73 7.16
N ASP A 341 7.22 14.65 7.68
CA ASP A 341 8.20 13.56 7.51
C ASP A 341 8.76 13.13 8.87
#